data_AF-A0A6N6PBX7-F1
#
_entry.id   AF-A0A6N6PBX7-F1
#
_cell.length_a   1.000
_cell.length_b   1.000
_cell.length_c   1.000
_cell.angle_alpha   90.00
_cell.angle_beta   90.00
_cell.angle_gamma   90.00
#
_symmetry.space_group_name_H-M   'P 1'
#
loop_
_entity.id
_entity.type
_entity.pdbx_description
1 polymer ?
#
loop_
_entity_poly.entity_id
_entity_poly.type
_entity_poly.pdbx_seq_one_letter_code
_entity_poly.pdbx_strand_id
1 'polypeptide(L)'
;MAKTVIVGDDTVRELIEAYASLSAWFYQMSDALRQGGVGCEPPSEAHRRAYVAQLAATYPELSAVAAGVTAPRPFLPPPVIAAPFAAVENEGVELKPPPPPPSAEAGPLPPSMVEPGAVRY
;
A
#
# COMPACT_ATOMS: atom_id res chain seq x y z
N MET A 1 -37.08 14.05 -5.54
CA MET A 1 -37.46 14.19 -4.11
C MET A 1 -36.20 14.04 -3.29
N ALA A 2 -35.80 15.07 -2.54
CA ALA A 2 -34.66 14.95 -1.63
C ALA A 2 -35.14 14.26 -0.34
N LYS A 3 -34.47 13.17 0.05
CA LYS A 3 -34.72 12.47 1.32
C LYS A 3 -33.86 13.12 2.39
N THR A 4 -34.46 13.87 3.31
CA THR A 4 -33.74 14.43 4.45
C THR A 4 -33.56 13.35 5.52
N VAL A 5 -32.31 13.08 5.88
CA VAL A 5 -31.96 12.14 6.97
C VAL A 5 -31.42 12.97 8.13
N ILE A 6 -32.04 12.83 9.30
CA ILE A 6 -31.54 13.45 10.54
C ILE A 6 -30.55 12.48 11.16
N VAL A 7 -29.34 12.95 11.43
CA VAL A 7 -28.24 12.16 12.00
C VAL A 7 -27.77 12.87 13.26
N GLY A 8 -27.42 12.11 14.30
CA GLY A 8 -26.85 12.69 15.52
C GLY A 8 -25.41 13.18 15.30
N ASP A 9 -25.01 14.20 16.05
CA ASP A 9 -23.67 14.82 15.95
C ASP A 9 -22.54 13.81 16.15
N ASP A 10 -22.71 12.82 17.03
CA ASP A 10 -21.71 11.77 17.25
C ASP A 10 -21.50 10.90 16.02
N THR A 11 -22.58 10.55 15.31
CA THR A 11 -22.48 9.80 14.06
C THR A 11 -21.81 10.64 12.97
N VAL A 12 -22.13 11.94 12.89
CA VAL A 12 -21.47 12.84 11.94
C VAL A 12 -19.97 12.93 12.25
N ARG A 13 -19.60 13.05 13.53
CA ARG A 13 -18.20 13.02 13.99
C ARG A 13 -17.50 11.73 13.56
N GLU A 14 -18.11 10.57 13.82
CA GLU A 14 -17.54 9.27 13.44
C GLU A 14 -17.35 9.14 11.93
N LEU A 15 -18.31 9.62 11.13
CA LEU A 15 -18.20 9.62 9.67
C LEU A 15 -17.08 10.54 9.17
N ILE A 16 -16.92 11.72 9.78
CA ILE A 16 -15.82 12.65 9.46
C ILE A 16 -14.47 12.00 9.78
N GLU A 17 -14.34 11.40 10.97
CA GLU A 17 -13.13 10.70 11.39
C GLU A 17 -12.80 9.54 10.44
N ALA A 18 -13.79 8.72 10.09
CA ALA A 18 -13.63 7.59 9.18
C ALA A 18 -13.23 8.05 7.78
N TYR A 19 -13.90 9.07 7.24
CA TYR A 19 -13.58 9.64 5.93
C TYR A 19 -12.14 10.15 5.87
N ALA A 20 -11.73 10.95 6.86
CA ALA A 20 -10.40 11.54 6.89
C ALA A 20 -9.31 10.47 6.96
N SER A 21 -9.57 9.40 7.72
CA SER A 21 -8.61 8.32 7.95
C SER A 21 -8.49 7.38 6.77
N LEU A 22 -9.62 7.05 6.14
CA LEU A 22 -9.66 6.24 4.93
C LEU A 22 -9.02 6.98 3.75
N SER A 23 -9.33 8.27 3.59
CA SER A 23 -8.77 9.09 2.51
C SER A 23 -7.25 9.20 2.65
N ALA A 24 -6.75 9.50 3.84
CA ALA A 24 -5.32 9.56 4.10
C ALA A 24 -4.63 8.23 3.77
N TRP A 25 -5.23 7.10 4.16
CA TRP A 25 -4.68 5.78 3.87
C TRP A 25 -4.69 5.46 2.37
N PHE A 26 -5.81 5.70 1.68
CA PHE A 26 -5.96 5.43 0.26
C PHE A 26 -4.95 6.20 -0.61
N TYR A 27 -4.78 7.50 -0.34
CA TYR A 27 -3.86 8.32 -1.12
C TYR A 27 -2.41 8.00 -0.79
N GLN A 28 -2.08 7.71 0.47
CA GLN A 28 -0.72 7.28 0.84
C GLN A 28 -0.34 5.94 0.21
N MET A 29 -1.27 4.98 0.20
CA MET A 29 -1.08 3.70 -0.50
C MET A 29 -0.93 3.91 -2.02
N SER A 30 -1.78 4.75 -2.62
CA SER A 30 -1.71 5.04 -4.05
C SER A 30 -0.38 5.66 -4.46
N ASP A 31 0.17 6.54 -3.62
CA ASP A 31 1.48 7.16 -3.84
C ASP A 31 2.61 6.13 -3.70
N ALA A 32 2.59 5.31 -2.65
CA ALA A 32 3.56 4.23 -2.45
C ALA A 32 3.59 3.23 -3.63
N LEU A 33 2.42 2.89 -4.17
CA LEU A 33 2.30 2.01 -5.34
C LEU A 33 2.91 2.65 -6.59
N ARG A 34 2.71 3.96 -6.80
CA ARG A 34 3.32 4.70 -7.92
C ARG A 34 4.84 4.79 -7.80
N GLN A 35 5.36 4.81 -6.57
CA GLN A 35 6.79 4.90 -6.27
C GLN A 35 7.54 3.55 -6.32
N GLY A 36 6.86 2.45 -6.67
CA GLY A 36 7.49 1.13 -6.83
C GLY A 36 7.12 0.10 -5.75
N GLY A 37 6.15 0.38 -4.88
CA GLY A 37 5.34 -0.64 -4.21
C GLY A 37 5.99 -1.46 -3.11
N VAL A 38 7.13 -1.04 -2.56
CA VAL A 38 7.88 -1.85 -1.57
C VAL A 38 7.31 -1.74 -0.15
N GLY A 39 6.53 -0.70 0.14
CA GLY A 39 5.85 -0.56 1.43
C GLY A 39 5.05 0.74 1.51
N CYS A 40 3.93 0.71 2.22
CA CYS A 40 3.14 1.90 2.54
C CYS A 40 3.18 2.09 4.05
N GLU A 41 3.89 3.12 4.51
CA GLU A 41 3.81 3.55 5.90
C GLU A 41 2.36 3.97 6.23
N PRO A 42 1.90 3.85 7.49
CA PRO A 42 0.60 4.37 7.88
C PRO A 42 0.58 5.90 7.82
N PRO A 43 -0.56 6.52 7.51
CA PRO A 43 -0.68 7.98 7.49
C PRO A 43 -0.47 8.58 8.87
N SER A 44 0.21 9.72 8.91
CA SER A 44 0.39 10.51 10.12
C SER A 44 -0.93 11.16 10.58
N GLU A 45 -1.00 11.58 11.84
CA GLU A 45 -2.14 12.36 12.33
C GLU A 45 -2.32 13.67 11.55
N ALA A 46 -1.21 14.33 11.20
CA ALA A 46 -1.24 15.57 10.42
C ALA A 46 -1.90 15.37 9.05
N HIS A 47 -1.60 14.28 8.35
CA HIS A 47 -2.26 13.95 7.08
C HIS A 47 -3.76 13.74 7.27
N ARG A 48 -4.19 13.00 8.30
CA ARG A 48 -5.62 12.82 8.58
C ARG A 48 -6.32 14.14 8.90
N ARG A 49 -5.68 15.03 9.68
CA ARG A 49 -6.25 16.35 10.01
C ARG A 49 -6.40 17.25 8.78
N ALA A 50 -5.50 17.15 7.81
CA ALA A 50 -5.64 17.89 6.55
C ALA A 50 -6.95 17.52 5.82
N TYR A 51 -7.35 16.23 5.81
CA TYR A 51 -8.62 15.82 5.22
C TYR A 51 -9.84 16.30 6.02
N VAL A 52 -9.76 16.37 7.35
CA VAL A 52 -10.84 16.99 8.16
C VAL A 52 -10.98 18.47 7.80
N ALA A 53 -9.88 19.20 7.67
CA ALA A 53 -9.89 20.62 7.30
C ALA A 53 -10.44 20.84 5.88
N GLN A 54 -10.04 19.99 4.93
CA GLN A 54 -10.58 20.01 3.56
C GLN A 54 -12.09 19.77 3.53
N LEU A 55 -12.57 18.82 4.34
CA LEU A 55 -14.00 18.52 4.44
C LEU A 55 -14.77 19.72 5.00
N ALA A 56 -14.28 20.34 6.08
CA ALA A 56 -14.88 21.54 6.67
C ALA A 56 -14.90 22.74 5.71
N ALA A 57 -13.89 22.88 4.85
CA ALA A 57 -13.84 23.91 3.82
C ALA A 57 -14.83 23.65 2.67
N THR A 58 -15.05 22.38 2.33
CA THR A 58 -15.95 21.95 1.25
C THR A 58 -17.43 21.97 1.69
N TYR A 59 -17.68 21.62 2.95
CA TYR A 59 -19.00 21.50 3.56
C TYR A 59 -19.06 22.35 4.85
N PRO A 60 -19.35 23.65 4.74
CA PRO A 60 -19.38 24.57 5.88
C PRO A 60 -20.33 24.13 6.99
N GLU A 61 -21.40 23.41 6.67
CA GLU A 61 -22.34 22.82 7.63
C GLU A 61 -21.70 21.79 8.57
N LEU A 62 -20.60 21.16 8.15
CA LEU A 62 -19.85 20.22 8.97
C LEU A 62 -18.74 20.89 9.79
N SER A 63 -18.45 22.17 9.56
CA SER A 63 -17.31 22.87 10.16
C SER A 63 -17.34 22.88 11.69
N ALA A 64 -18.52 23.06 12.29
CA ALA A 64 -18.68 23.05 13.74
C ALA A 64 -18.34 21.68 14.35
N VAL A 65 -18.80 20.59 13.72
CA VAL A 65 -18.51 19.21 14.18
C VAL A 65 -17.04 18.87 13.93
N ALA A 66 -16.50 19.24 12.76
CA ALA A 66 -15.12 19.01 12.36
C ALA A 66 -14.13 19.72 13.30
N ALA A 67 -14.46 20.92 13.80
CA ALA A 67 -13.63 21.64 14.78
C ALA A 67 -13.45 20.86 16.11
N GLY A 68 -14.41 19.99 16.46
CA GLY A 68 -14.30 19.09 17.61
C GLY A 68 -13.38 17.88 17.39
N VAL A 69 -12.99 17.59 16.14
CA VAL A 69 -12.13 16.45 15.81
C VAL A 69 -10.67 16.86 15.94
N THR A 70 -10.08 16.58 17.11
CA THR A 70 -8.69 16.93 17.39
C THR A 70 -7.71 15.94 16.75
N ALA A 71 -7.94 14.64 16.95
CA ALA A 71 -7.07 13.58 16.44
C ALA A 71 -7.92 12.50 15.78
N PRO A 72 -8.06 12.49 14.44
CA PRO A 72 -8.83 11.47 13.74
C PRO A 72 -8.24 10.09 14.01
N ARG A 73 -9.09 9.12 14.38
CA ARG A 73 -8.66 7.76 14.71
C ARG A 73 -7.99 7.12 13.49
N PRO A 74 -6.82 6.49 13.64
CA PRO A 74 -6.19 5.83 12.50
C PRO A 74 -7.09 4.71 11.96
N PHE A 75 -7.29 4.68 10.64
CA PHE A 75 -7.86 3.53 9.97
C PHE A 75 -6.76 2.47 9.88
N LEU A 76 -6.92 1.37 10.64
CA LEU A 76 -6.14 0.15 10.40
C LEU A 76 -6.98 -0.77 9.52
N PRO A 77 -6.55 -1.08 8.28
CA PRO A 77 -7.16 -2.18 7.56
C PRO A 77 -7.00 -3.46 8.39
N PRO A 78 -8.03 -4.33 8.45
CA PRO A 78 -7.89 -5.62 9.11
C PRO A 78 -6.70 -6.37 8.48
N PRO A 79 -5.91 -7.12 9.29
CA PRO A 79 -4.79 -7.87 8.76
C PRO A 79 -5.28 -8.79 7.65
N VAL A 80 -4.58 -8.77 6.51
CA VAL A 80 -4.82 -9.73 5.43
C VAL A 80 -4.43 -11.10 5.99
N ILE A 81 -5.41 -11.85 6.47
CA ILE A 81 -5.22 -13.27 6.77
C ILE A 81 -4.98 -13.90 5.39
N ALA A 82 -3.75 -14.36 5.14
CA ALA A 82 -3.46 -15.11 3.94
C ALA A 82 -4.47 -16.27 3.86
N ALA A 83 -5.38 -16.21 2.90
CA ALA A 83 -6.23 -17.35 2.62
C ALA A 83 -5.28 -18.52 2.30
N PRO A 84 -5.46 -19.70 2.90
CA PRO A 84 -4.73 -20.87 2.45
C PRO A 84 -4.97 -20.97 0.95
N PHE A 85 -3.89 -21.05 0.18
CA PHE A 85 -3.97 -21.28 -1.26
C PHE A 85 -4.93 -22.46 -1.45
N ALA A 86 -6.03 -22.25 -2.16
CA ALA A 86 -6.81 -23.37 -2.63
C ALA A 86 -5.86 -24.14 -3.55
N ALA A 87 -5.40 -25.30 -3.11
CA ALA A 87 -4.77 -26.26 -3.99
C ALA A 87 -5.83 -26.57 -5.05
N VAL A 88 -5.71 -25.93 -6.21
CA VAL A 88 -6.44 -26.36 -7.39
C VAL A 88 -5.82 -27.71 -7.71
N GLU A 89 -6.48 -28.78 -7.26
CA GLU A 89 -6.24 -30.13 -7.74
C GLU A 89 -6.51 -30.10 -9.25
N ASN A 90 -5.47 -29.80 -10.03
CA ASN A 90 -5.50 -29.97 -11.46
C ASN A 90 -5.46 -31.49 -11.71
N GLU A 91 -6.60 -32.16 -11.57
CA GLU A 91 -6.78 -33.51 -12.06
C GLU A 91 -6.53 -33.51 -13.58
N GLY A 92 -5.33 -33.91 -14.00
CA GLY A 92 -5.07 -34.34 -15.38
C GLY A 92 -4.05 -33.56 -16.20
N VAL A 93 -3.33 -32.57 -15.65
CA VAL A 93 -2.17 -31.99 -16.38
C VAL A 93 -0.87 -32.61 -15.86
N GLU A 94 -0.32 -33.56 -16.62
CA GLU A 94 1.04 -34.03 -16.41
C GLU A 94 2.01 -32.85 -16.51
N LEU A 95 2.56 -32.44 -15.37
CA LEU A 95 3.65 -31.48 -15.31
C LEU A 95 4.90 -32.16 -15.86
N LYS A 96 5.24 -31.87 -17.12
CA LYS A 96 6.55 -32.22 -17.67
C LYS A 96 7.63 -31.60 -16.77
N PRO A 97 8.58 -32.39 -16.24
CA PRO A 97 9.64 -31.85 -15.42
C PRO A 97 10.41 -30.77 -16.19
N PRO A 98 10.86 -29.71 -15.51
CA PRO A 98 11.64 -28.66 -16.15
C PRO A 98 12.88 -29.29 -16.81
N PRO A 99 13.30 -28.81 -17.98
CA PRO A 99 14.52 -29.30 -18.61
C PRO A 99 15.69 -29.12 -17.61
N PRO A 100 16.62 -30.08 -17.54
CA PRO A 100 17.80 -29.92 -16.72
C PRO A 100 18.53 -28.63 -17.10
N PRO A 101 19.18 -27.94 -16.14
CA PRO A 101 20.04 -26.82 -16.47
C PRO A 101 21.04 -27.29 -17.53
N PRO A 102 21.39 -26.46 -18.53
CA PRO A 102 22.42 -26.83 -19.49
C PRO A 102 23.65 -27.26 -18.71
N SER A 103 24.12 -28.49 -18.94
CA SER A 103 25.43 -28.93 -18.48
C SER A 103 26.41 -27.82 -18.83
N ALA A 104 27.21 -27.40 -17.85
CA ALA A 104 28.37 -26.57 -18.10
C ALA A 104 29.33 -27.36 -19.00
N GLU A 105 29.09 -27.33 -20.30
CA GLU A 105 30.15 -27.48 -21.28
C GLU A 105 31.16 -26.41 -20.92
N ALA A 106 32.36 -26.87 -20.61
CA ALA A 106 33.51 -26.04 -20.33
C ALA A 106 33.77 -25.13 -21.54
N GLY A 107 33.16 -23.95 -21.53
CA GLY A 107 33.60 -22.83 -22.33
C GLY A 107 35.05 -22.51 -21.97
N PRO A 108 35.87 -22.06 -22.94
CA PRO A 108 37.25 -21.69 -22.65
C PRO A 108 37.27 -20.66 -21.52
N LEU A 109 38.13 -20.91 -20.52
CA LEU A 109 38.33 -20.03 -19.38
C LEU A 109 38.53 -18.58 -19.88
N PRO A 110 37.91 -17.57 -19.24
CA PRO A 110 38.24 -16.18 -19.53
C PRO A 110 39.76 -15.98 -19.32
N PRO A 111 40.43 -15.16 -20.15
CA PRO A 111 41.85 -14.90 -19.96
C PRO A 111 42.08 -14.34 -18.55
N SER A 112 43.03 -14.95 -17.84
CA SER A 112 43.44 -14.55 -16.50
C SER A 112 43.70 -13.05 -16.47
N MET A 113 43.08 -12.34 -15.52
CA MET A 113 43.47 -10.96 -15.24
C MET A 113 44.96 -10.96 -14.91
N VAL A 114 45.71 -10.18 -15.70
CA VAL A 114 47.14 -9.93 -15.45
C VAL A 114 47.23 -9.19 -14.12
N GLU A 115 48.01 -9.71 -13.18
CA GLU A 115 48.25 -9.05 -11.90
C GLU A 115 48.88 -7.66 -12.11
N PRO A 116 48.44 -6.63 -11.37
CA PRO A 116 48.96 -5.28 -11.52
C PRO A 116 50.40 -5.23 -10.99
N GLY A 117 51.36 -5.34 -11.90
CA GLY A 117 52.80 -5.31 -11.60
C GLY A 117 53.72 -5.90 -12.67
N ALA A 118 53.17 -6.53 -13.72
CA ALA A 118 53.95 -7.28 -14.71
C ALA A 118 54.49 -6.49 -15.91
N VAL A 119 54.45 -5.15 -15.90
CA VAL A 119 55.12 -4.33 -16.94
C VAL A 119 56.36 -3.68 -16.34
N ARG A 120 57.53 -4.27 -16.62
CA ARG A 120 58.81 -3.56 -16.52
C ARG A 120 59.02 -2.81 -17.83
N TYR A 121 59.18 -1.49 -17.74
CA TYR A 121 59.65 -0.63 -18.84
C TYR A 121 61.05 -1.06 -19.30
#